data_AF-A0A2P5DWT2-F1
#
_entry.id   AF-A0A2P5DWT2-F1
#
_cell.length_a   1.000
_cell.length_b   1.000
_cell.length_c   1.000
_cell.angle_alpha   90.00
_cell.angle_beta   90.00
_cell.angle_gamma   90.00
#
_symmetry.space_group_name_H-M   'P 1'
#
loop_
_entity.id
_entity.type
_entity.pdbx_description
1 polymer ?
#
loop_
_entity_poly.entity_id
_entity_poly.type
_entity_poly.pdbx_seq_one_letter_code
_entity_poly.pdbx_strand_id
1 'polypeptide(L)'
;MQYIRSPINTICLGQAASMGSLLLAAGAKGQRRSLPNATIMIHQPSGGYSGQAKDMTIHTKQIIRVWDSLNELYSKHTGQSIEVIQKNMDRDYFMTPEEAKEFGIIDEVIDQRPITLVTDAVNNEGKDKDKGSNKD
;
A
#
# COMPACT_ATOMS: atom_id res chain seq x y z
N MET A 1 -0.40 -7.47 9.80
CA MET A 1 -0.85 -6.15 10.31
C MET A 1 -1.93 -6.29 11.38
N GLN A 2 -2.94 -7.16 11.17
CA GLN A 2 -4.14 -7.25 12.01
C GLN A 2 -3.97 -7.75 13.46
N TYR A 3 -2.79 -8.22 13.86
CA TYR A 3 -2.58 -8.79 15.20
C TYR A 3 -2.43 -7.74 16.31
N ILE A 4 -1.86 -6.58 15.97
CA ILE A 4 -1.58 -5.53 16.96
C ILE A 4 -2.79 -4.63 17.18
N ARG A 5 -2.87 -3.98 18.34
CA ARG A 5 -3.97 -3.05 18.68
C ARG A 5 -3.83 -1.68 18.02
N SER A 6 -2.60 -1.22 17.80
CA SER A 6 -2.34 0.11 17.25
C SER A 6 -2.81 0.18 15.80
N PRO A 7 -3.56 1.22 15.40
CA PRO A 7 -3.93 1.41 14.01
C PRO A 7 -2.69 1.66 13.16
N ILE A 8 -2.63 1.05 11.98
CA ILE A 8 -1.48 1.17 11.08
C ILE A 8 -1.86 2.05 9.90
N ASN A 9 -1.16 3.18 9.77
CA ASN A 9 -1.20 4.02 8.58
C ASN A 9 -0.30 3.42 7.50
N THR A 10 -0.80 3.30 6.28
CA THR A 10 -0.02 2.87 5.12
C THR A 10 0.05 4.01 4.10
N ILE A 11 1.23 4.23 3.54
CA ILE A 11 1.46 5.28 2.53
C ILE A 11 2.26 4.67 1.39
N CYS A 12 1.70 4.70 0.18
CA CYS A 12 2.40 4.33 -1.03
C CYS A 12 3.23 5.52 -1.56
N LEU A 13 4.55 5.32 -1.61
CA LEU A 13 5.52 6.25 -2.17
C LEU A 13 6.13 5.58 -3.41
N GLY A 14 5.85 6.08 -4.62
CA GLY A 14 6.37 5.53 -5.86
C GLY A 14 5.58 4.31 -6.36
N GLN A 15 5.68 3.15 -5.70
CA GLN A 15 4.95 1.95 -6.16
C GLN A 15 4.60 0.98 -5.03
N ALA A 16 3.39 0.43 -5.09
CA ALA A 16 2.95 -0.70 -4.29
C ALA A 16 2.41 -1.78 -5.22
N ALA A 17 3.22 -2.81 -5.50
CA ALA A 17 2.88 -3.87 -6.44
C ALA A 17 2.90 -5.25 -5.79
N SER A 18 2.03 -6.15 -6.24
CA SER A 18 1.91 -7.52 -5.73
C SER A 18 1.70 -7.53 -4.21
N MET A 19 2.55 -8.20 -3.43
CA MET A 19 2.45 -8.19 -1.97
C MET A 19 2.53 -6.78 -1.36
N GLY A 20 3.16 -5.82 -2.05
CA GLY A 20 3.19 -4.42 -1.61
C GLY A 20 1.82 -3.76 -1.60
N SER A 21 0.99 -4.00 -2.62
CA SER A 21 -0.39 -3.47 -2.66
C SER A 21 -1.31 -4.17 -1.65
N LEU A 22 -1.08 -5.46 -1.36
CA LEU A 22 -1.81 -6.14 -0.28
C LEU A 22 -1.50 -5.50 1.08
N LEU A 23 -0.22 -5.24 1.38
CA LEU A 23 0.18 -4.59 2.62
C LEU A 23 -0.37 -3.16 2.71
N LEU A 24 -0.38 -2.43 1.59
CA LEU A 24 -1.02 -1.11 1.51
C LEU A 24 -2.51 -1.20 1.87
N ALA A 25 -3.25 -2.13 1.25
CA ALA A 25 -4.68 -2.34 1.48
C ALA A 25 -5.00 -2.80 2.92
N ALA A 26 -4.07 -3.50 3.55
CA ALA A 26 -4.22 -4.04 4.90
C ALA A 26 -4.01 -3.03 6.04
N GLY A 27 -3.72 -1.76 5.71
CA GLY A 27 -3.74 -0.65 6.66
C GLY A 27 -5.13 -0.43 7.29
N ALA A 28 -5.18 0.35 8.36
CA ALA A 28 -6.45 0.70 8.99
C ALA A 28 -7.34 1.49 7.99
N LYS A 29 -8.63 1.16 7.92
CA LYS A 29 -9.57 1.85 7.02
C LYS A 29 -9.64 3.34 7.37
N GLY A 30 -9.58 4.20 6.35
CA GLY A 30 -9.45 5.66 6.49
C GLY A 30 -8.01 6.15 6.71
N GLN A 31 -7.03 5.25 6.73
CA GLN A 31 -5.61 5.55 7.00
C GLN A 31 -4.66 5.00 5.93
N ARG A 32 -5.20 4.58 4.77
CA ARG A 32 -4.43 4.05 3.64
C ARG A 32 -4.29 5.14 2.58
N ARG A 33 -3.06 5.52 2.24
CA ARG A 33 -2.79 6.70 1.40
C ARG A 33 -1.82 6.40 0.27
N SER A 34 -1.83 7.24 -0.75
CA SER A 34 -0.85 7.21 -1.83
C SER A 34 -0.48 8.62 -2.28
N LEU A 35 0.74 8.80 -2.79
CA LEU A 35 1.09 10.02 -3.54
C LEU A 35 0.46 10.00 -4.94
N PRO A 36 0.28 11.17 -5.60
CA PRO A 36 -0.48 11.29 -6.85
C PRO A 36 0.17 10.61 -8.06
N ASN A 37 1.49 10.43 -8.03
CA ASN A 37 2.25 9.82 -9.14
C ASN A 37 2.67 8.37 -8.85
N ALA A 38 2.11 7.75 -7.82
CA ALA A 38 2.46 6.38 -7.48
C ALA A 38 1.68 5.36 -8.32
N THR A 39 2.23 4.17 -8.48
CA THR A 39 1.56 3.06 -9.19
C THR A 39 1.17 1.96 -8.23
N ILE A 40 -0.08 1.51 -8.30
CA ILE A 40 -0.55 0.34 -7.57
C ILE A 40 -0.73 -0.79 -8.57
N MET A 41 -0.30 -2.01 -8.23
CA MET A 41 -0.50 -3.18 -9.09
C MET A 41 -0.89 -4.40 -8.28
N ILE A 42 -1.89 -5.14 -8.76
CA ILE A 42 -2.27 -6.46 -8.23
C ILE A 42 -2.14 -7.51 -9.33
N HIS A 43 -1.79 -8.72 -8.94
CA HIS A 43 -1.72 -9.88 -9.83
C HIS A 43 -1.77 -11.19 -9.04
N GLN A 44 -1.96 -12.29 -9.75
CA GLN A 44 -1.92 -13.64 -9.20
C GLN A 44 -0.52 -14.00 -8.67
N PRO A 45 -0.42 -14.92 -7.69
CA PRO A 45 0.86 -15.42 -7.24
C PRO A 45 1.52 -16.21 -8.37
N SER A 46 2.80 -15.93 -8.60
CA SER A 46 3.62 -16.71 -9.53
C SER A 46 4.37 -17.82 -8.79
N GLY A 47 4.52 -18.97 -9.42
CA GLY A 47 5.31 -20.07 -8.88
C GLY A 47 5.66 -21.08 -9.97
N GLY A 48 6.68 -21.88 -9.70
CA GLY A 48 7.13 -22.96 -10.56
C GLY A 48 7.80 -24.04 -9.73
N TYR A 49 7.55 -25.29 -10.06
CA TYR A 49 8.15 -26.44 -9.39
C TYR A 49 8.34 -27.58 -10.39
N SER A 50 9.44 -28.30 -10.26
CA SER A 50 9.72 -29.54 -11.00
C SER A 50 10.22 -30.60 -10.01
N GLY A 51 9.81 -31.85 -10.21
CA GLY A 51 10.12 -32.93 -9.29
C GLY A 51 9.25 -34.15 -9.51
N GLN A 52 9.17 -35.03 -8.52
CA GLN A 52 8.28 -36.20 -8.59
C GLN A 52 6.82 -35.77 -8.66
N ALA A 53 5.97 -36.61 -9.28
CA ALA A 53 4.55 -36.30 -9.44
C ALA A 53 3.83 -35.97 -8.11
N LYS A 54 4.23 -36.64 -7.01
CA LYS A 54 3.69 -36.36 -5.66
C LYS A 54 4.07 -34.96 -5.18
N ASP A 55 5.33 -34.56 -5.35
CA ASP A 55 5.81 -33.25 -4.93
C ASP A 55 5.19 -32.14 -5.78
N MET A 56 5.08 -32.34 -7.11
CA MET A 56 4.34 -31.44 -7.99
C MET A 56 2.91 -31.23 -7.51
N THR A 57 2.22 -32.32 -7.13
CA THR A 57 0.84 -32.24 -6.60
C THR A 57 0.78 -31.41 -5.31
N ILE A 58 1.75 -31.55 -4.41
CA ILE A 58 1.82 -30.76 -3.17
C ILE A 58 1.99 -29.28 -3.49
N HIS A 59 2.91 -28.94 -4.39
CA HIS A 59 3.18 -27.55 -4.77
C HIS A 59 2.01 -26.91 -5.54
N THR A 60 1.35 -27.64 -6.43
CA THR A 60 0.13 -27.18 -7.11
C THR A 60 -1.00 -26.90 -6.11
N LYS A 61 -1.22 -27.77 -5.11
CA LYS A 61 -2.22 -27.51 -4.07
C LYS A 61 -1.88 -26.27 -3.24
N GLN A 62 -0.60 -26.08 -2.93
CA GLN A 62 -0.16 -24.93 -2.14
C GLN A 62 -0.35 -23.61 -2.89
N ILE A 63 -0.02 -23.53 -4.18
CA ILE A 63 -0.21 -22.29 -4.95
C ILE A 63 -1.70 -21.93 -5.11
N ILE A 64 -2.58 -22.93 -5.29
CA ILE A 64 -4.03 -22.72 -5.30
C ILE A 64 -4.51 -22.17 -3.95
N ARG A 65 -4.09 -22.77 -2.84
CA ARG A 65 -4.41 -22.27 -1.49
C ARG A 65 -3.96 -20.82 -1.29
N VAL A 66 -2.76 -20.47 -1.75
CA VAL A 66 -2.25 -19.09 -1.66
C VAL A 66 -3.08 -18.14 -2.51
N TRP A 67 -3.43 -18.54 -3.74
CA TRP A 67 -4.31 -17.77 -4.62
C TRP A 67 -5.65 -17.47 -3.96
N ASP A 68 -6.33 -18.49 -3.42
CA ASP A 68 -7.62 -18.32 -2.75
C ASP A 68 -7.50 -17.37 -1.54
N SER A 69 -6.46 -17.57 -0.72
CA SER A 69 -6.21 -16.74 0.46
C SER A 69 -5.94 -15.28 0.10
N LEU A 70 -5.18 -15.02 -0.98
CA LEU A 70 -4.90 -13.66 -1.44
C LEU A 70 -6.17 -12.97 -1.92
N ASN A 71 -6.99 -13.66 -2.72
CA ASN A 71 -8.24 -13.11 -3.23
C ASN A 71 -9.20 -12.75 -2.08
N GLU A 72 -9.34 -13.61 -1.08
CA GLU A 72 -10.14 -13.34 0.12
C GLU A 72 -9.63 -12.13 0.90
N LEU A 73 -8.31 -11.99 1.06
CA LEU A 73 -7.71 -10.86 1.75
C LEU A 73 -7.92 -9.54 1.00
N TYR A 74 -7.73 -9.54 -0.32
CA TYR A 74 -8.03 -8.35 -1.14
C TYR A 74 -9.51 -8.00 -1.09
N SER A 75 -10.42 -8.97 -1.21
CA SER A 75 -11.86 -8.74 -1.11
C SER A 75 -12.22 -8.14 0.25
N LYS A 76 -11.70 -8.71 1.34
CA LYS A 76 -11.87 -8.19 2.71
C LYS A 76 -11.41 -6.74 2.86
N HIS A 77 -10.25 -6.40 2.33
CA HIS A 77 -9.63 -5.08 2.54
C HIS A 77 -10.18 -4.00 1.60
N THR A 78 -10.59 -4.37 0.39
CA THR A 78 -11.12 -3.44 -0.61
C THR A 78 -12.63 -3.25 -0.53
N GLY A 79 -13.36 -4.27 -0.05
CA GLY A 79 -14.82 -4.33 -0.11
C GLY A 79 -15.36 -4.80 -1.46
N GLN A 80 -14.50 -5.13 -2.42
CA GLN A 80 -14.89 -5.71 -3.71
C GLN A 80 -15.37 -7.15 -3.53
N SER A 81 -16.25 -7.62 -4.43
CA SER A 81 -16.63 -9.03 -4.46
C SER A 81 -15.44 -9.92 -4.86
N ILE A 82 -15.48 -11.18 -4.46
CA ILE A 82 -14.40 -12.12 -4.77
C ILE A 82 -14.23 -12.29 -6.29
N GLU A 83 -15.32 -12.22 -7.06
CA GLU A 83 -15.32 -12.32 -8.52
C GLU A 83 -14.61 -11.13 -9.16
N VAL A 84 -14.82 -9.92 -8.64
CA VAL A 84 -14.13 -8.71 -9.11
C VAL A 84 -12.64 -8.81 -8.83
N ILE A 85 -12.25 -9.29 -7.64
CA ILE A 85 -10.85 -9.49 -7.28
C ILE A 85 -10.19 -10.53 -8.19
N GLN A 86 -10.78 -11.71 -8.33
CA GLN A 86 -10.25 -12.79 -9.17
C GLN A 86 -10.06 -12.35 -10.62
N LYS A 87 -11.04 -11.63 -11.19
CA LYS A 87 -10.97 -11.11 -12.56
C LYS A 87 -9.79 -10.15 -12.74
N ASN A 88 -9.61 -9.22 -11.81
CA ASN A 88 -8.57 -8.21 -11.92
C ASN A 88 -7.19 -8.72 -11.49
N MET A 89 -7.10 -9.79 -10.70
CA MET A 89 -5.82 -10.41 -10.34
C MET A 89 -5.33 -11.46 -11.36
N ASP A 90 -6.15 -11.91 -12.32
CA ASP A 90 -5.72 -12.93 -13.29
C ASP A 90 -4.51 -12.49 -14.14
N ARG A 91 -4.36 -11.20 -14.41
CA ARG A 91 -3.18 -10.62 -15.06
C ARG A 91 -2.68 -9.44 -14.26
N ASP A 92 -1.52 -8.92 -14.65
CA ASP A 92 -1.02 -7.67 -14.08
C ASP A 92 -2.05 -6.55 -14.31
N TYR A 93 -2.61 -6.04 -13.23
CA TYR A 93 -3.59 -4.98 -13.24
C TYR A 93 -3.03 -3.75 -12.52
N PHE A 94 -2.68 -2.75 -13.32
CA PHE A 94 -2.10 -1.49 -12.88
C PHE A 94 -3.19 -0.45 -12.66
N MET A 95 -3.03 0.35 -11.61
CA MET A 95 -3.93 1.41 -11.21
C MET A 95 -3.14 2.68 -10.89
N THR A 96 -3.69 3.82 -11.30
CA THR A 96 -3.35 5.12 -10.71
C THR A 96 -3.80 5.18 -9.24
N PRO A 97 -3.35 6.16 -8.45
CA PRO A 97 -3.82 6.34 -7.08
C PRO A 97 -5.33 6.57 -7.00
N GLU A 98 -5.91 7.30 -7.95
CA GLU A 98 -7.35 7.56 -8.05
C GLU A 98 -8.12 6.26 -8.32
N GLU A 99 -7.67 5.45 -9.27
CA GLU A 99 -8.25 4.14 -9.57
C GLU A 99 -8.12 3.20 -8.37
N ALA A 100 -6.97 3.19 -7.70
CA ALA A 100 -6.75 2.38 -6.50
C ALA A 100 -7.65 2.81 -5.32
N LYS A 101 -7.99 4.11 -5.25
CA LYS A 101 -8.95 4.64 -4.27
C LYS A 101 -10.37 4.17 -4.60
N GLU A 102 -10.79 4.28 -5.86
CA GLU A 102 -12.10 3.79 -6.31
C GLU A 102 -12.24 2.28 -6.13
N PHE A 103 -11.17 1.53 -6.42
CA PHE A 103 -11.10 0.09 -6.21
C PHE A 103 -11.16 -0.29 -4.72
N GLY A 104 -10.73 0.60 -3.83
CA GLY A 104 -10.75 0.44 -2.38
C GLY A 104 -9.44 -0.05 -1.74
N ILE A 105 -8.33 -0.04 -2.48
CA ILE A 105 -6.99 -0.37 -1.95
C ILE A 105 -6.48 0.75 -1.03
N ILE A 106 -6.74 2.00 -1.39
CA ILE A 106 -6.43 3.17 -0.55
C ILE A 106 -7.70 3.96 -0.24
N ASP A 107 -7.61 4.88 0.72
CA ASP A 107 -8.70 5.77 1.11
C ASP A 107 -8.49 7.20 0.58
N GLU A 108 -7.23 7.62 0.41
CA GLU A 108 -6.88 9.01 0.11
C GLU A 108 -5.63 9.13 -0.77
N VAL A 109 -5.68 10.06 -1.73
CA VAL A 109 -4.50 10.52 -2.48
C VAL A 109 -4.04 11.83 -1.82
N ILE A 110 -2.79 11.89 -1.37
CA ILE A 110 -2.23 13.05 -0.66
C ILE A 110 -1.15 13.71 -1.51
N ASP A 111 -1.21 15.03 -1.68
CA ASP A 111 -0.28 15.82 -2.49
C ASP A 111 0.59 16.79 -1.66
N GLN A 112 0.06 17.31 -0.55
CA GLN A 112 0.76 18.21 0.35
C GLN A 112 0.61 17.79 1.81
N ARG A 113 1.67 18.02 2.60
CA ARG A 113 1.56 17.90 4.06
C ARG A 113 0.88 19.15 4.62
N PRO A 114 -0.12 19.01 5.50
CA PRO A 114 -0.64 20.16 6.24
C PRO A 114 0.50 20.87 6.98
N ILE A 115 0.68 22.17 6.70
CA ILE A 115 1.73 23.02 7.28
C ILE A 115 1.69 23.02 8.82
N THR A 116 0.52 22.77 9.41
CA THR A 116 0.30 22.68 10.86
C THR A 116 1.12 21.61 11.56
N LEU A 117 1.65 20.61 10.85
CA LEU A 117 2.50 19.55 11.41
C LEU A 117 4.01 19.80 11.22
N VAL A 118 4.41 20.91 10.58
CA VAL A 118 5.81 21.23 10.21
C VAL A 118 6.45 22.24 11.18
N THR A 119 5.70 22.77 12.15
CA THR A 119 6.17 23.82 13.07
C THR A 119 7.30 23.41 14.00
N ASP A 120 7.56 22.12 14.15
CA ASP A 120 8.50 21.59 15.15
C ASP A 120 9.92 21.39 14.61
N ALA A 121 10.12 21.44 13.28
CA ALA A 121 11.41 21.15 12.66
C ALA A 121 12.12 22.35 12.02
N VAL A 122 11.41 23.43 11.69
CA VAL A 122 11.98 24.53 10.85
C VAL A 122 12.14 25.86 11.60
N ASN A 123 11.58 26.02 12.80
CA ASN A 123 11.56 27.31 13.49
C ASN A 123 12.84 27.70 14.26
N ASN A 124 13.94 26.93 14.14
CA ASN A 124 15.17 27.19 14.91
C ASN A 124 16.39 27.69 14.11
N GLU A 125 16.31 27.95 12.80
CA GLU A 125 17.49 28.38 12.02
C GLU A 125 17.53 29.89 11.68
N GLY A 126 16.67 30.74 12.26
CA GLY A 126 16.55 32.14 11.83
C GLY A 126 16.80 33.26 12.85
N LYS A 127 17.00 32.98 14.15
CA LYS A 127 16.85 34.04 15.19
C LYS A 127 18.11 34.61 15.84
N ASP A 128 19.33 34.31 15.35
CA ASP A 128 20.57 34.75 16.01
C ASP A 128 21.51 35.65 15.17
N LYS A 129 21.02 36.34 14.12
CA LYS A 129 21.89 37.22 13.30
C LYS A 129 21.55 38.70 13.23
N ASP A 130 20.73 39.24 14.13
CA ASP A 130 20.41 40.69 14.10
C ASP A 130 20.44 41.38 15.47
N LYS A 131 21.50 41.14 16.25
CA LYS A 131 21.83 41.96 17.43
C LYS A 131 23.33 42.24 17.53
N GLY A 132 23.72 43.43 17.07
CA GLY A 132 25.05 44.01 17.20
C GLY A 132 25.55 44.41 15.81
N SER A 133 25.54 45.67 15.41
CA SER A 133 26.21 46.78 16.09
C SER A 133 25.62 48.12 15.67
N ASN A 134 25.07 48.86 16.62
CA ASN A 134 24.96 50.31 16.51
C ASN A 134 25.44 50.88 17.84
N LYS A 135 26.72 51.30 17.88
CA LYS A 135 27.29 52.17 18.90
C LYS A 135 28.38 53.01 18.27
N ASP A 136 28.12 54.31 18.35
CA ASP A 136 29.00 55.47 18.39
C ASP A 136 29.78 55.88 17.12
#